data_AF-A0A484HKS1-F1
#
_entry.id   AF-A0A484HKS1-F1
#
_cell.length_a   1.000
_cell.length_b   1.000
_cell.length_c   1.000
_cell.angle_alpha   90.00
_cell.angle_beta   90.00
_cell.angle_gamma   90.00
#
_symmetry.space_group_name_H-M   'P 1'
#
loop_
_entity.id
_entity.type
_entity.pdbx_description
1 polymer ?
#
loop_
_entity_poly.entity_id
_entity_poly.type
_entity_poly.pdbx_seq_one_letter_code
_entity_poly.pdbx_strand_id
1 'polypeptide(L)'
;MRFLRIFWILIVGLFLFSGCFQKYEIDGFKSAENKFHWGSVGGKLKGKMEMRNNTAVRRSPYELLIWFSSETPIEGIVQILGLKLTYAKSKKNIFNKDNIPEKRIKKYTRIIKKPAEKHINDYTAYFSFKNINMEYSDVILQINFILKQGEKSTKYNAEIYFEKDYKKFKIIKGV
;
A
#
# COMPACT_ATOMS: atom_id res chain seq x y z
N MET A 1 23.64 55.37 17.62
CA MET A 1 22.29 54.74 17.54
C MET A 1 21.92 54.12 16.18
N ARG A 2 22.62 54.39 15.06
CA ARG A 2 22.26 53.83 13.73
C ARG A 2 22.58 52.32 13.57
N PHE A 3 23.65 51.83 14.21
CA PHE A 3 24.04 50.41 14.17
C PHE A 3 23.04 49.48 14.86
N LEU A 4 22.39 49.93 15.94
CA LEU A 4 21.41 49.12 16.67
C LEU A 4 20.20 48.77 15.78
N ARG A 5 19.74 49.71 14.94
CA ARG A 5 18.60 49.49 14.04
C ARG A 5 18.89 48.43 12.97
N ILE A 6 20.11 48.41 12.43
CA ILE A 6 20.53 47.43 11.41
C ILE A 6 20.59 46.02 12.01
N PHE A 7 21.09 45.91 13.25
CA PHE A 7 21.16 44.64 13.97
C PHE A 7 19.77 44.03 14.21
N TRP A 8 18.78 44.85 14.60
CA TRP A 8 17.40 44.38 14.77
C TRP A 8 16.76 43.94 13.45
N ILE A 9 17.01 44.64 12.35
CA ILE A 9 16.52 44.24 11.02
C ILE A 9 17.14 42.91 10.58
N LEU A 10 18.43 42.69 10.89
CA LEU A 10 19.13 41.44 10.60
C LEU A 10 18.60 40.26 11.41
N ILE A 11 18.30 40.46 12.69
CA ILE A 11 17.68 39.44 13.56
C ILE A 11 16.28 39.10 13.08
N VAL A 12 15.44 40.10 12.79
CA VAL A 12 14.07 39.88 12.30
C VAL A 12 14.10 39.21 10.93
N GLY A 13 15.04 39.57 10.06
CA GLY A 13 15.30 38.86 8.81
C GLY A 13 15.68 37.39 9.04
N LEU A 14 16.65 37.13 9.93
CA LEU A 14 17.06 35.76 10.27
C LEU A 14 15.92 34.92 10.85
N PHE A 15 15.06 35.49 11.71
CA PHE A 15 13.91 34.80 12.28
C PHE A 15 12.74 34.58 11.29
N LEU A 16 12.55 35.48 10.32
CA LEU A 16 11.55 35.32 9.27
C LEU A 16 12.02 34.36 8.15
N PHE A 17 13.33 34.26 7.90
CA PHE A 17 13.92 33.37 6.90
C PHE A 17 14.43 32.03 7.48
N SER A 18 14.47 31.85 8.81
CA SER A 18 14.69 30.54 9.44
C SER A 18 13.43 29.68 9.26
N GLY A 19 13.39 29.03 8.09
CA GLY A 19 12.26 28.35 7.52
C GLY A 19 11.48 27.49 8.51
N CYS A 20 10.18 27.77 8.59
CA CYS A 20 9.19 26.82 9.05
C CYS A 20 9.25 25.61 8.10
N PHE A 21 10.08 24.62 8.41
CA PHE A 21 10.24 23.44 7.58
C PHE A 21 8.95 22.61 7.60
N GLN A 22 8.13 22.78 6.57
CA GLN A 22 6.91 22.00 6.40
C GLN A 22 7.28 20.53 6.16
N LYS A 23 6.68 19.63 6.96
CA LYS A 23 6.85 18.19 6.83
C LYS A 23 5.83 17.61 5.85
N TYR A 24 6.29 16.79 4.92
CA TYR A 24 5.46 16.21 3.85
C TYR A 24 5.55 14.67 3.83
N GLU A 25 4.44 13.98 3.56
CA GLU A 25 4.43 12.53 3.32
C GLU A 25 4.02 12.23 1.88
N ILE A 26 4.81 11.39 1.20
CA ILE A 26 4.49 10.84 -0.12
C ILE A 26 3.95 9.42 0.08
N ASP A 27 2.64 9.27 -0.08
CA ASP A 27 1.99 7.96 -0.11
C ASP A 27 2.43 7.21 -1.39
N GLY A 28 2.79 5.94 -1.24
CA GLY A 28 3.32 5.14 -2.35
C GLY A 28 2.26 4.83 -3.41
N PHE A 29 1.56 3.71 -3.23
CA PHE A 29 0.55 3.22 -4.18
C PHE A 29 -0.81 3.11 -3.49
N LYS A 30 -1.88 3.41 -4.22
CA LYS A 30 -3.24 3.09 -3.74
C LYS A 30 -3.38 1.58 -3.66
N SER A 31 -4.00 1.09 -2.58
CA SER A 31 -4.51 -0.28 -2.56
C SER A 31 -5.69 -0.38 -3.51
N ALA A 32 -5.76 -1.47 -4.27
CA ALA A 32 -6.87 -1.77 -5.16
C ALA A 32 -7.35 -3.20 -4.89
N GLU A 33 -8.64 -3.43 -5.11
CA GLU A 33 -9.32 -4.71 -4.90
C GLU A 33 -10.23 -5.05 -6.07
N ASN A 34 -10.25 -6.33 -6.44
CA ASN A 34 -11.20 -6.90 -7.38
C ASN A 34 -12.21 -7.77 -6.64
N LYS A 35 -13.49 -7.59 -6.97
CA LYS A 35 -14.59 -8.35 -6.36
C LYS A 35 -14.93 -9.59 -7.19
N PHE A 36 -15.30 -10.65 -6.50
CA PHE A 36 -15.79 -11.92 -6.99
C PHE A 36 -17.07 -12.28 -6.25
N HIS A 37 -17.83 -13.26 -6.76
CA HIS A 37 -19.06 -13.73 -6.11
C HIS A 37 -18.82 -14.27 -4.68
N TRP A 38 -17.62 -14.77 -4.42
CA TRP A 38 -17.23 -15.34 -3.13
C TRP A 38 -16.51 -14.32 -2.23
N GLY A 39 -16.06 -13.16 -2.72
CA GLY A 39 -15.23 -12.27 -1.92
C GLY A 39 -14.46 -11.24 -2.74
N SER A 40 -13.29 -10.83 -2.28
CA SER A 40 -12.39 -9.92 -2.98
C SER A 40 -10.95 -10.36 -2.91
N VAL A 41 -10.17 -9.93 -3.89
CA VAL A 41 -8.71 -10.05 -3.92
C VAL A 41 -8.13 -8.65 -4.04
N GLY A 42 -7.33 -8.27 -3.05
CA GLY A 42 -6.70 -6.98 -2.95
C GLY A 42 -5.18 -7.05 -2.94
N GLY A 43 -4.57 -5.93 -3.26
CA GLY A 43 -3.14 -5.77 -3.26
C GLY A 43 -2.72 -4.42 -2.70
N LYS A 44 -1.49 -4.36 -2.15
CA LYS A 44 -0.82 -3.11 -1.75
C LYS A 44 0.68 -3.24 -1.94
N LEU A 45 1.28 -2.19 -2.51
CA LEU A 45 2.73 -2.03 -2.54
C LEU A 45 3.17 -1.04 -1.45
N LYS A 46 3.98 -1.53 -0.51
CA LYS A 46 4.50 -0.75 0.61
C LYS A 46 6.00 -0.53 0.42
N GLY A 47 6.39 0.70 0.07
CA GLY A 47 7.80 1.08 0.03
C GLY A 47 8.37 1.30 1.43
N LYS A 48 9.70 1.24 1.55
CA LYS A 48 10.44 1.64 2.75
C LYS A 48 10.31 3.14 2.95
N MET A 49 9.94 3.56 4.15
CA MET A 49 9.85 4.98 4.50
C MET A 49 11.26 5.51 4.79
N GLU A 50 11.63 6.58 4.10
CA GLU A 50 12.87 7.31 4.31
C GLU A 50 12.57 8.78 4.56
N MET A 51 13.20 9.36 5.58
CA MET A 51 13.10 10.77 5.90
C MET A 51 14.24 11.52 5.18
N ARG A 52 13.91 12.49 4.34
CA ARG A 52 14.88 13.37 3.66
C ARG A 52 14.38 14.80 3.67
N ASN A 53 15.16 15.75 4.20
CA ASN A 53 14.84 17.18 4.20
C ASN A 53 13.38 17.48 4.57
N ASN A 54 12.94 16.98 5.73
CA ASN A 54 11.57 17.11 6.23
C ASN A 54 10.48 16.44 5.38
N THR A 55 10.84 15.59 4.43
CA THR A 55 9.90 14.80 3.62
C THR A 55 10.05 13.32 3.94
N ALA A 56 8.94 12.65 4.28
CA ALA A 56 8.84 11.20 4.31
C ALA A 56 8.53 10.69 2.90
N VAL A 57 9.47 9.96 2.31
CA VAL A 57 9.30 9.36 0.97
C VAL A 57 9.28 7.84 1.12
N ARG A 58 8.32 7.17 0.46
CA ARG A 58 8.34 5.71 0.33
C ARG A 58 9.10 5.32 -0.93
N ARG A 59 10.17 4.54 -0.78
CA ARG A 59 11.05 4.12 -1.89
C ARG A 59 11.26 2.62 -1.92
N SER A 60 11.83 2.17 -3.03
CA SER A 60 12.36 0.82 -3.21
C SER A 60 13.38 0.48 -2.11
N PRO A 61 13.47 -0.77 -1.64
CA PRO A 61 12.65 -1.92 -2.03
C PRO A 61 11.20 -1.84 -1.53
N TYR A 62 10.28 -2.37 -2.33
CA TYR A 62 8.87 -2.49 -1.99
C TYR A 62 8.53 -3.88 -1.43
N GLU A 63 7.53 -3.92 -0.56
CA GLU A 63 6.82 -5.12 -0.12
C GLU A 63 5.45 -5.18 -0.81
N LEU A 64 5.19 -6.25 -1.57
CA LEU A 64 3.88 -6.55 -2.12
C LEU A 64 3.08 -7.39 -1.12
N LEU A 65 1.97 -6.83 -0.67
CA LEU A 65 0.98 -7.49 0.17
C LEU A 65 -0.23 -7.84 -0.70
N ILE A 66 -0.66 -9.09 -0.70
CA ILE A 66 -1.88 -9.56 -1.37
C ILE A 66 -2.81 -10.12 -0.30
N TRP A 67 -4.08 -9.77 -0.34
CA TRP A 67 -5.09 -10.35 0.54
C TRP A 67 -6.27 -10.88 -0.24
N PHE A 68 -6.88 -11.91 0.30
CA PHE A 68 -8.15 -12.46 -0.10
C PHE A 68 -9.09 -12.18 1.07
N SER A 69 -10.28 -11.64 0.82
CA SER A 69 -11.26 -11.27 1.86
C SER A 69 -12.67 -11.70 1.48
N SER A 70 -13.50 -12.05 2.46
CA SER A 70 -14.94 -12.25 2.27
C SER A 70 -15.71 -11.73 3.48
N GLU A 71 -16.84 -11.08 3.21
CA GLU A 71 -17.83 -10.63 4.20
C GLU A 71 -18.71 -11.80 4.70
N THR A 72 -18.76 -12.89 3.93
CA THR A 72 -19.48 -14.12 4.30
C THR A 72 -18.51 -15.20 4.79
N PRO A 73 -18.96 -16.10 5.69
CA PRO A 73 -18.18 -17.24 6.13
C PRO A 73 -17.75 -18.13 4.98
N ILE A 74 -16.46 -18.08 4.67
CA ILE A 74 -15.83 -18.95 3.69
C ILE A 74 -14.65 -19.65 4.34
N GLU A 75 -14.81 -20.96 4.51
CA GLU A 75 -13.71 -21.85 4.81
C GLU A 75 -13.15 -22.39 3.50
N GLY A 76 -11.87 -22.12 3.26
CA GLY A 76 -11.23 -22.52 2.03
C GLY A 76 -9.73 -22.34 2.05
N ILE A 77 -9.08 -22.91 1.06
CA ILE A 77 -7.65 -22.78 0.82
C ILE A 77 -7.45 -21.99 -0.46
N VAL A 78 -6.64 -20.95 -0.38
CA VAL A 78 -6.18 -20.18 -1.53
C VAL A 78 -4.79 -20.65 -1.93
N GLN A 79 -4.62 -20.96 -3.20
CA GLN A 79 -3.33 -21.27 -3.82
C GLN A 79 -3.06 -20.27 -4.95
N ILE A 80 -2.03 -19.44 -4.83
CA ILE A 80 -1.61 -18.60 -5.94
C ILE A 80 -0.70 -19.43 -6.85
N LEU A 81 -1.17 -19.66 -8.08
CA LEU A 81 -0.43 -20.41 -9.10
C LEU A 81 0.70 -19.59 -9.70
N GLY A 82 0.44 -18.30 -9.92
CA GLY A 82 1.42 -17.38 -10.50
C GLY A 82 1.03 -15.94 -10.24
N LEU A 83 2.05 -15.11 -10.08
CA LEU A 83 1.91 -13.67 -9.89
C LEU A 83 2.93 -12.95 -10.77
N LYS A 84 2.49 -11.91 -11.49
CA LYS A 84 3.37 -11.12 -12.36
C LYS A 84 3.12 -9.64 -12.15
N LEU A 85 4.17 -8.91 -11.79
CA LEU A 85 4.15 -7.45 -11.67
C LEU A 85 4.86 -6.84 -12.88
N THR A 86 4.20 -5.93 -13.57
CA THR A 86 4.73 -5.25 -14.75
C THR A 86 4.54 -3.75 -14.67
N TYR A 87 5.42 -2.99 -15.33
CA TYR A 87 5.16 -1.57 -15.55
C TYR A 87 3.99 -1.39 -16.51
N ALA A 88 3.01 -0.57 -16.14
CA ALA A 88 1.77 -0.41 -16.90
C ALA A 88 2.04 0.06 -18.35
N LYS A 89 2.98 1.00 -18.52
CA LYS A 89 3.33 1.61 -19.81
C LYS A 89 4.23 0.73 -20.68
N SER A 90 5.37 0.30 -20.16
CA SER A 90 6.38 -0.43 -20.95
C SER A 90 6.13 -1.94 -21.01
N LYS A 91 5.21 -2.47 -20.19
CA LYS A 91 4.96 -3.91 -20.00
C LYS A 91 6.20 -4.71 -19.57
N LYS A 92 7.30 -4.04 -19.20
CA LYS A 92 8.51 -4.68 -18.69
C LYS A 92 8.21 -5.34 -17.36
N ASN A 93 8.68 -6.57 -17.22
CA ASN A 93 8.53 -7.38 -16.01
C ASN A 93 9.38 -6.81 -14.86
N ILE A 94 8.78 -6.73 -13.67
CA ILE A 94 9.41 -6.28 -12.43
C ILE A 94 9.65 -7.47 -11.51
N PHE A 95 8.62 -8.30 -11.35
CA PHE A 95 8.61 -9.41 -10.40
C PHE A 95 7.69 -10.50 -10.93
N ASN A 96 8.19 -11.73 -10.94
CA ASN A 96 7.40 -12.91 -11.26
C ASN A 96 7.64 -13.97 -10.18
N LYS A 97 6.59 -14.66 -9.78
CA LYS A 97 6.70 -15.80 -8.87
C LYS A 97 5.55 -16.76 -9.08
N ASP A 98 5.92 -18.03 -9.23
CA ASP A 98 5.00 -19.14 -9.46
C ASP A 98 5.01 -20.09 -8.26
N ASN A 99 4.01 -20.99 -8.20
CA ASN A 99 3.90 -22.07 -7.23
C ASN A 99 4.02 -21.60 -5.77
N ILE A 100 3.19 -20.63 -5.38
CA ILE A 100 3.21 -20.06 -4.03
C ILE A 100 2.53 -21.03 -3.05
N PRO A 101 3.09 -21.26 -1.85
CA PRO A 101 2.48 -22.13 -0.86
C PRO A 101 1.04 -21.74 -0.53
N GLU A 102 0.20 -22.75 -0.36
CA GLU A 102 -1.22 -22.57 -0.05
C GLU A 102 -1.44 -21.88 1.29
N LYS A 103 -2.51 -21.09 1.41
CA LYS A 103 -2.95 -20.50 2.67
C LYS A 103 -4.43 -20.70 2.92
N ARG A 104 -4.77 -21.06 4.16
CA ARG A 104 -6.16 -21.12 4.63
C ARG A 104 -6.71 -19.72 4.85
N ILE A 105 -7.94 -19.52 4.41
CA ILE A 105 -8.76 -18.37 4.77
C ILE A 105 -9.16 -18.55 6.25
N LYS A 106 -8.83 -17.56 7.09
CA LYS A 106 -9.14 -17.58 8.51
C LYS A 106 -10.13 -16.47 8.85
N LYS A 107 -10.98 -16.71 9.84
CA LYS A 107 -11.86 -15.67 10.40
C LYS A 107 -11.01 -14.63 11.14
N TYR A 108 -11.14 -13.37 10.77
CA TYR A 108 -10.58 -12.23 11.49
C TYR A 108 -11.71 -11.32 11.97
N THR A 109 -11.71 -11.00 13.25
CA THR A 109 -12.64 -10.02 13.84
C THR A 109 -11.94 -8.68 13.88
N ARG A 110 -12.46 -7.67 13.16
CA ARG A 110 -11.95 -6.30 13.26
C ARG A 110 -12.95 -5.40 13.98
N ILE A 111 -12.44 -4.60 14.92
CA ILE A 111 -13.19 -3.53 15.58
C ILE A 111 -13.04 -2.26 14.75
N ILE A 112 -14.14 -1.70 14.24
CA ILE A 112 -14.14 -0.41 13.56
C ILE A 112 -14.57 0.67 14.57
N LYS A 113 -13.67 1.60 14.89
CA LYS A 113 -13.96 2.75 15.77
C LYS A 113 -14.78 3.81 15.00
N LYS A 114 -16.10 3.63 14.95
CA LYS A 114 -17.16 4.61 14.57
C LYS A 114 -18.40 4.34 15.45
N PRO A 115 -19.36 5.29 15.63
CA PRO A 115 -20.06 5.51 16.91
C PRO A 115 -21.01 4.41 17.39
N ALA A 116 -21.19 3.34 16.63
CA ALA A 116 -21.69 2.06 17.13
C ALA A 116 -20.62 1.02 16.78
N GLU A 117 -19.93 0.49 17.78
CA GLU A 117 -18.88 -0.52 17.60
C GLU A 117 -19.48 -1.76 16.92
N LYS A 118 -19.33 -1.82 15.60
CA LYS A 118 -19.73 -2.99 14.80
C LYS A 118 -18.53 -3.91 14.67
N HIS A 119 -18.71 -5.16 15.07
CA HIS A 119 -17.80 -6.25 14.73
C HIS A 119 -18.07 -6.65 13.28
N ILE A 120 -17.09 -6.44 12.40
CA ILE A 120 -17.10 -7.05 11.08
C ILE A 120 -16.19 -8.28 11.16
N ASN A 121 -16.75 -9.44 10.81
CA ASN A 121 -16.00 -10.68 10.67
C ASN A 121 -15.56 -10.79 9.21
N ASP A 122 -14.29 -10.53 8.95
CA ASP A 122 -13.71 -10.68 7.62
C ASP A 122 -12.95 -12.01 7.57
N TYR A 123 -13.28 -12.86 6.60
CA TYR A 123 -12.54 -14.09 6.34
C TYR A 123 -11.39 -13.76 5.42
N THR A 124 -10.14 -13.89 5.88
CA THR A 124 -8.98 -13.43 5.09
C THR A 124 -7.80 -14.40 5.00
N ALA A 125 -7.07 -14.32 3.90
CA ALA A 125 -5.76 -14.94 3.70
C ALA A 125 -4.78 -13.90 3.15
N TYR A 126 -3.55 -13.86 3.67
CA TYR A 126 -2.54 -12.85 3.33
C TYR A 126 -1.27 -13.45 2.77
N PHE A 127 -0.72 -12.86 1.72
CA PHE A 127 0.59 -13.19 1.15
C PHE A 127 1.47 -11.94 1.15
N SER A 128 2.76 -12.10 1.47
CA SER A 128 3.75 -11.01 1.45
C SER A 128 4.95 -11.42 0.62
N PHE A 129 5.38 -10.53 -0.25
CA PHE A 129 6.57 -10.67 -1.09
C PHE A 129 7.44 -9.43 -0.89
N LYS A 130 8.63 -9.63 -0.33
CA LYS A 130 9.55 -8.55 0.06
C LYS A 130 10.62 -8.33 -1.01
N ASN A 131 11.32 -7.21 -0.87
CA ASN A 131 12.52 -6.87 -1.66
C ASN A 131 12.27 -6.71 -3.16
N ILE A 132 11.11 -6.16 -3.54
CA ILE A 132 10.79 -5.87 -4.94
C ILE A 132 11.44 -4.53 -5.32
N ASN A 133 12.48 -4.60 -6.16
CA ASN A 133 13.15 -3.41 -6.65
C ASN A 133 12.48 -2.87 -7.90
N MET A 134 11.92 -1.66 -7.81
CA MET A 134 11.23 -1.01 -8.92
C MET A 134 11.24 0.50 -8.81
N GLU A 135 11.08 1.15 -9.95
CA GLU A 135 10.89 2.59 -10.04
C GLU A 135 9.48 2.98 -9.57
N TYR A 136 9.34 4.23 -9.13
CA TYR A 136 8.03 4.78 -8.78
C TYR A 136 7.24 5.10 -10.06
N SER A 137 6.56 4.09 -10.59
CA SER A 137 5.77 4.14 -11.81
C SER A 137 4.49 3.33 -11.64
N ASP A 138 3.48 3.56 -12.48
CA ASP A 138 2.23 2.79 -12.43
C ASP A 138 2.54 1.34 -12.79
N VAL A 139 2.03 0.40 -11.98
CA VAL A 139 2.31 -1.02 -12.14
C VAL A 139 1.03 -1.85 -12.12
N ILE A 140 1.05 -2.95 -12.84
CA ILE A 140 -0.07 -3.89 -12.97
C ILE A 140 0.37 -5.22 -12.39
N LEU A 141 -0.40 -5.72 -11.43
CA LEU A 141 -0.24 -7.05 -10.86
C LEU A 141 -1.28 -8.01 -11.43
N GLN A 142 -0.80 -9.04 -12.10
CA GLN A 142 -1.61 -10.16 -12.57
C GLN A 142 -1.46 -11.31 -11.58
N ILE A 143 -2.58 -11.88 -11.14
CA ILE A 143 -2.63 -12.97 -10.15
C ILE A 143 -3.50 -14.08 -10.73
N ASN A 144 -2.92 -15.28 -10.84
CA ASN A 144 -3.65 -16.50 -11.15
C ASN A 144 -3.72 -17.34 -9.88
N PHE A 145 -4.92 -17.70 -9.42
CA PHE A 145 -5.10 -18.42 -8.17
C PHE A 145 -6.23 -19.44 -8.22
N ILE A 146 -6.22 -20.37 -7.27
CA ILE A 146 -7.26 -21.35 -7.03
C ILE A 146 -7.86 -21.09 -5.65
N LEU A 147 -9.18 -21.12 -5.56
CA LEU A 147 -9.91 -21.23 -4.31
C LEU A 147 -10.47 -22.65 -4.19
N LYS A 148 -10.04 -23.37 -3.15
CA LYS A 148 -10.55 -24.71 -2.80
C LYS A 148 -11.52 -24.59 -1.62
N GLN A 149 -12.76 -25.02 -1.80
CA GLN A 149 -13.82 -25.04 -0.79
C GLN A 149 -14.44 -26.44 -0.73
N GLY A 150 -14.09 -27.22 0.31
CA GLY A 150 -14.40 -28.65 0.34
C GLY A 150 -13.76 -29.36 -0.86
N GLU A 151 -14.57 -30.08 -1.63
CA GLU A 151 -14.13 -30.79 -2.85
C GLU A 151 -14.08 -29.90 -4.10
N LYS A 152 -14.67 -28.70 -4.04
CA LYS A 152 -14.71 -27.78 -5.19
C LYS A 152 -13.42 -26.99 -5.28
N SER A 153 -12.86 -26.93 -6.49
CA SER A 153 -11.67 -26.15 -6.82
C SER A 153 -11.99 -25.24 -8.00
N THR A 154 -11.93 -23.92 -7.78
CA THR A 154 -12.24 -22.93 -8.83
C THR A 154 -11.02 -22.06 -9.10
N LYS A 155 -10.66 -21.92 -10.38
CA LYS A 155 -9.55 -21.09 -10.84
C LYS A 155 -10.04 -19.68 -11.17
N TYR A 156 -9.26 -18.68 -10.75
CA TYR A 156 -9.53 -17.27 -10.97
C TYR A 156 -8.29 -16.56 -11.48
N ASN A 157 -8.53 -15.50 -12.24
CA ASN A 157 -7.51 -14.55 -12.65
C ASN A 157 -7.95 -13.16 -12.20
N ALA A 158 -7.02 -12.39 -11.64
CA ALA A 158 -7.25 -11.03 -11.19
C ALA A 158 -6.15 -10.11 -11.73
N GLU A 159 -6.52 -8.89 -12.12
CA GLU A 159 -5.57 -7.86 -12.50
C GLU A 159 -5.78 -6.62 -11.61
N ILE A 160 -4.76 -6.27 -10.84
CA ILE A 160 -4.80 -5.17 -9.87
C ILE A 160 -3.90 -4.05 -10.38
N TYR A 161 -4.50 -2.88 -10.57
CA TYR A 161 -3.82 -1.67 -11.01
C TYR A 161 -3.35 -0.87 -9.80
N PHE A 162 -2.03 -0.75 -9.66
CA PHE A 162 -1.41 0.11 -8.67
C PHE A 162 -1.10 1.46 -9.31
N GLU A 163 -2.09 2.35 -9.23
CA GLU A 163 -1.89 3.75 -9.56
C GLU A 163 -1.00 4.41 -8.51
N LYS A 164 -0.07 5.24 -8.98
CA LYS A 164 0.66 6.15 -8.09
C LYS A 164 -0.33 7.05 -7.37
N ASP A 165 -0.32 7.01 -6.04
CA ASP A 165 -1.12 7.94 -5.25
C ASP A 165 -0.38 9.27 -5.14
N TYR A 166 -0.51 10.12 -6.15
CA TYR A 166 -0.11 11.53 -6.04
C TYR A 166 -1.09 12.29 -5.14
N LYS A 167 -1.28 11.85 -3.89
CA LYS A 167 -2.06 12.64 -2.94
C LYS A 167 -1.26 13.89 -2.58
N LYS A 168 -1.77 15.04 -3.03
CA LYS A 168 -1.29 16.37 -2.67
C LYS A 168 -1.02 16.43 -1.16
N PHE A 169 0.26 16.64 -0.85
CA PHE A 169 0.81 17.28 0.34
C PHE A 169 -0.19 17.56 1.46
N LYS A 170 -0.30 16.63 2.43
CA LYS A 170 -0.90 16.95 3.72
C LYS A 170 0.22 17.32 4.70
N ILE A 171 0.20 18.57 5.12
CA ILE A 171 1.08 19.11 6.17
C ILE A 171 0.97 18.20 7.39
N ILE A 172 2.07 17.59 7.81
CA ILE A 172 2.15 17.03 9.17
C ILE A 172 2.36 18.24 10.08
N LYS A 173 1.26 18.76 10.67
CA LYS A 173 1.37 19.71 11.78
C LYS A 173 1.88 18.93 12.99
N GLY A 174 3.14 19.14 13.36
CA GLY A 174 3.64 18.74 14.67
C GLY A 174 2.96 19.60 15.73
N VAL A 175 2.44 18.94 16.77
CA VAL A 175 2.05 19.54 18.05
C VAL A 175 3.31 19.95 18.80
#